data_AF-A0A0C9ZMA1-F1
#
_entry.id   AF-A0A0C9ZMA1-F1
#
_cell.length_a   1.000
_cell.length_b   1.000
_cell.length_c   1.000
_cell.angle_alpha   90.00
_cell.angle_beta   90.00
_cell.angle_gamma   90.00
#
_symmetry.space_group_name_H-M   'P 1'
#
loop_
_entity.id
_entity.type
_entity.pdbx_description
1 polymer ?
#
loop_
_entity_poly.entity_id
_entity_poly.type
_entity_poly.pdbx_seq_one_letter_code
_entity_poly.pdbx_strand_id
1 'polypeptide(L)'
;MQSVVYRKISTGLSMDPQTTRVPAHAPCPLSHVSEITEEREMTRTQRNLVDTCFEEGQYESGIAALELLRSTAFKPPPDIIRQLLYIALYPPPCHTGDEQEQTQRPLSPVKGSPSKQKQLLPKISFAPTVTASGAAQKLLFSFLRTNSPDTLFRGLPKYAAVAANECATRSEAVDKDYDQDSPIAREAMCIKDCKYCWAIVREGFIQRGKFTPLPEERRKRQTKPAVGSADDDSDNACNPAPAVVAEHAWPVLDWLLRLFERDEILTEKNSGVKFSPLLLSQIPPPRGRRGPRQDTDAPLDIMFRCTNQDCNLRRSMGTRLFTLLINLSQTTDFDANMFTAAVIARLHFSPPDVILRLITSLPKTMPILRFQLALCQRYLSGVSQSCGKVRRAKPQARARCGSPVTAGSAPSAKEGGASTSTRLAGASCNDILALLESRESVELSTMIMKYVLLVAYALVQSQATPDQIDRGWKDMLSDGRLKRAINNAFPEKGEGSEYRSTLFAMHDLW
;
A
#
# COMPACT_ATOMS: atom_id res chain seq x y z
N MET A 1 18.03 -7.35 -21.60
CA MET A 1 18.25 -6.65 -20.31
C MET A 1 18.83 -5.28 -20.64
N GLN A 2 18.05 -4.23 -20.43
CA GLN A 2 18.35 -2.88 -20.88
C GLN A 2 19.56 -2.29 -20.15
N SER A 3 20.47 -1.76 -20.95
CA SER A 3 21.67 -1.01 -20.55
C SER A 3 21.30 0.15 -19.63
N VAL A 4 21.62 0.02 -18.34
CA VAL A 4 21.69 1.17 -17.42
C VAL A 4 23.02 1.85 -17.71
N VAL A 5 23.00 2.79 -18.65
CA VAL A 5 24.14 3.66 -18.95
C VAL A 5 24.38 4.56 -17.75
N TYR A 6 25.37 4.23 -16.93
CA TYR A 6 25.97 5.18 -16.01
C TYR A 6 26.73 6.23 -16.82
N ARG A 7 26.12 7.41 -17.01
CA ARG A 7 26.84 8.60 -17.48
C ARG A 7 27.82 9.04 -16.38
N LYS A 8 29.08 8.65 -16.54
CA LYS A 8 30.23 9.19 -15.83
C LYS A 8 30.43 10.64 -16.31
N ILE A 9 30.03 11.63 -15.50
CA ILE A 9 30.40 13.02 -15.74
C ILE A 9 31.89 13.13 -15.40
N SER A 10 32.72 13.12 -16.44
CA SER A 10 34.16 13.36 -16.36
C SER A 10 34.47 14.51 -17.32
N THR A 11 34.32 15.74 -16.85
CA THR A 11 34.81 16.93 -17.55
C THR A 11 36.15 17.32 -16.95
N GLY A 12 37.22 16.76 -17.51
CA GLY A 12 38.56 17.32 -17.44
C GLY A 12 38.79 18.14 -18.70
N LEU A 13 38.58 19.45 -18.60
CA LEU A 13 38.99 20.42 -19.61
C LEU A 13 39.79 21.49 -18.88
N SER A 14 41.11 21.35 -18.98
CA SER A 14 42.10 22.38 -18.67
C SER A 14 41.88 23.55 -19.62
N MET A 15 41.60 24.73 -19.07
CA MET A 15 41.58 26.01 -19.79
C MET A 15 42.22 27.08 -18.92
N ASP A 16 43.12 27.83 -19.55
CA ASP A 16 43.94 28.92 -19.01
C ASP A 16 43.13 30.05 -18.34
N PRO A 17 43.74 30.81 -17.41
CA PRO A 17 43.06 31.88 -16.69
C PRO A 17 43.04 33.17 -17.53
N GLN A 18 41.91 33.47 -18.17
CA GLN A 18 41.60 34.84 -18.58
C GLN A 18 40.56 35.46 -17.63
N THR A 19 41.05 36.46 -16.91
CA THR A 19 40.35 37.31 -15.95
C THR A 19 39.33 38.18 -16.67
N THR A 20 38.07 37.73 -16.75
CA THR A 20 36.96 38.57 -17.21
C THR A 20 36.02 38.81 -16.03
N ARG A 21 36.02 40.05 -15.50
CA ARG A 21 35.09 40.53 -14.48
C ARG A 21 33.65 40.46 -15.03
N VAL A 22 32.84 39.58 -14.46
CA VAL A 22 31.38 39.52 -14.68
C VAL A 22 30.67 40.32 -13.57
N PRO A 23 29.67 41.14 -13.89
CA PRO A 23 28.96 41.96 -12.91
C PRO A 23 28.07 41.12 -11.98
N ALA A 24 27.95 41.57 -10.75
CA ALA A 24 27.20 40.95 -9.67
C ALA A 24 25.73 40.69 -10.08
N HIS A 25 25.35 39.42 -10.17
CA HIS A 25 23.97 38.99 -10.25
C HIS A 25 23.25 39.30 -8.94
N ALA A 26 22.18 40.07 -9.03
CA ALA A 26 21.28 40.39 -7.93
C ALA A 26 20.69 39.11 -7.31
N PRO A 27 20.51 39.04 -5.97
CA PRO A 27 19.90 37.90 -5.31
C PRO A 27 18.44 37.74 -5.76
N CYS A 28 18.13 36.57 -6.32
CA CYS A 28 16.76 36.17 -6.62
C CYS A 28 15.88 36.27 -5.35
N PRO A 29 14.67 36.83 -5.43
CA PRO A 29 13.80 36.97 -4.29
C PRO A 29 13.43 35.60 -3.75
N LEU A 30 13.66 35.44 -2.45
CA LEU A 30 13.37 34.28 -1.64
C LEU A 30 11.95 33.75 -1.94
N SER A 31 11.90 32.45 -2.22
CA SER A 31 10.70 31.63 -2.27
C SER A 31 9.68 32.06 -1.22
N HIS A 32 8.55 32.59 -1.68
CA HIS A 32 7.36 32.82 -0.88
C HIS A 32 7.08 31.57 -0.06
N VAL A 33 7.29 31.65 1.24
CA VAL A 33 6.73 30.69 2.20
C VAL A 33 5.23 30.87 2.04
N SER A 34 4.60 30.00 1.26
CA SER A 34 3.14 29.95 1.18
C SER A 34 2.63 29.69 2.58
N GLU A 35 2.14 30.74 3.21
CA GLU A 35 1.42 30.69 4.48
C GLU A 35 0.37 29.59 4.35
N ILE A 36 0.45 28.58 5.24
CA ILE A 36 -0.44 27.43 5.22
C ILE A 36 -1.82 27.96 5.57
N THR A 37 -2.60 28.31 4.55
CA THR A 37 -3.99 28.70 4.74
C THR A 37 -4.73 27.43 5.13
N GLU A 38 -5.26 27.39 6.36
CA GLU A 38 -6.07 26.26 6.81
C GLU A 38 -7.26 26.04 5.85
N GLU A 39 -7.44 24.81 5.41
CA GLU A 39 -8.54 24.43 4.50
C GLU A 39 -9.88 24.56 5.24
N ARG A 40 -10.81 25.36 4.71
CA ARG A 40 -12.15 25.56 5.28
C ARG A 40 -13.14 24.53 4.74
N GLU A 41 -14.09 24.09 5.58
CA GLU A 41 -15.20 23.25 5.11
C GLU A 41 -15.94 23.93 3.95
N MET A 42 -16.29 23.16 2.92
CA MET A 42 -17.14 23.64 1.83
C MET A 42 -18.47 24.15 2.38
N THR A 43 -18.98 25.27 1.85
CA THR A 43 -20.23 25.85 2.35
C THR A 43 -21.43 24.96 2.05
N ARG A 44 -22.49 25.07 2.86
CA ARG A 44 -23.73 24.30 2.66
C ARG A 44 -24.32 24.48 1.26
N THR A 45 -24.29 25.70 0.71
CA THR A 45 -24.81 25.96 -0.65
C THR A 45 -24.02 25.24 -1.73
N GLN A 46 -22.68 25.24 -1.62
CA GLN A 46 -21.80 24.52 -2.54
C GLN A 46 -22.01 23.00 -2.46
N ARG A 47 -22.25 22.49 -1.24
CA ARG A 47 -22.59 21.09 -1.00
C ARG A 47 -23.92 20.71 -1.63
N ASN A 48 -24.98 21.46 -1.32
CA ASN A 48 -26.32 21.22 -1.85
C ASN A 48 -26.36 21.19 -3.38
N LEU A 49 -25.56 22.04 -4.06
CA LEU A 49 -25.47 22.04 -5.52
C LEU A 49 -25.06 20.68 -6.09
N VAL A 50 -24.10 20.02 -5.42
CA VAL A 50 -23.56 18.73 -5.84
C VAL A 50 -24.52 17.61 -5.46
N ASP A 51 -25.05 17.66 -4.24
CA ASP A 51 -25.96 16.64 -3.71
C ASP A 51 -27.24 16.56 -4.54
N THR A 52 -27.83 17.69 -4.95
CA THR A 52 -28.99 17.71 -5.85
C THR A 52 -28.69 17.03 -7.19
N CYS A 53 -27.53 17.27 -7.80
CA CYS A 53 -27.15 16.55 -9.03
C CYS A 53 -27.01 15.03 -8.79
N PHE A 54 -26.45 14.63 -7.66
CA PHE A 54 -26.27 13.21 -7.32
C PHE A 54 -27.60 12.51 -6.98
N GLU A 55 -28.52 13.20 -6.30
CA GLU A 55 -29.88 12.75 -6.03
C GLU A 55 -30.68 12.50 -7.31
N GLU A 56 -30.50 13.36 -8.32
CA GLU A 56 -31.14 13.24 -9.62
C GLU A 56 -30.45 12.21 -10.56
N GLY A 57 -29.36 11.58 -10.12
CA GLY A 57 -28.57 10.66 -10.93
C GLY A 57 -27.75 11.34 -12.04
N GLN A 58 -27.63 12.68 -12.01
CA GLN A 58 -26.81 13.48 -12.93
C GLN A 58 -25.36 13.55 -12.45
N TYR A 59 -24.71 12.40 -12.33
CA TYR A 59 -23.37 12.29 -11.74
C TYR A 59 -22.33 13.13 -12.47
N GLU A 60 -22.36 13.19 -13.80
CA GLU A 60 -21.44 13.98 -14.61
C GLU A 60 -21.56 15.48 -14.30
N SER A 61 -22.78 15.99 -14.19
CA SER A 61 -23.06 17.38 -13.84
C SER A 61 -22.58 17.71 -12.43
N GLY A 62 -22.84 16.82 -11.45
CA GLY A 62 -22.37 16.99 -10.07
C GLY A 62 -20.84 16.96 -9.95
N ILE A 63 -20.17 16.07 -10.69
CA ILE A 63 -18.70 16.00 -10.76
C ILE A 63 -18.12 17.25 -11.42
N ALA A 64 -18.74 17.75 -12.51
CA ALA A 64 -18.32 18.98 -13.15
C ALA A 64 -18.49 20.19 -12.22
N ALA A 65 -19.59 20.26 -11.46
CA ALA A 65 -19.80 21.29 -10.45
C ALA A 65 -18.72 21.23 -9.35
N LEU A 66 -18.39 20.03 -8.84
CA LEU A 66 -17.31 19.85 -7.87
C LEU A 66 -15.95 20.30 -8.42
N GLU A 67 -15.65 20.02 -9.69
CA GLU A 67 -14.39 20.46 -10.32
C GLU A 67 -14.29 21.99 -10.37
N LEU A 68 -15.41 22.70 -10.61
CA LEU A 68 -15.47 24.16 -10.57
C LEU A 68 -15.34 24.73 -9.15
N LEU A 69 -15.83 23.99 -8.14
CA LEU A 69 -15.76 24.37 -6.73
C LEU A 69 -14.40 24.04 -6.08
N ARG A 70 -13.59 23.20 -6.73
CA ARG A 70 -12.29 22.75 -6.24
C ARG A 70 -11.34 23.93 -6.02
N SER A 71 -10.81 24.04 -4.80
CA SER A 71 -9.91 25.12 -4.39
C SER A 71 -8.93 24.62 -3.32
N THR A 72 -7.79 25.27 -3.17
CA THR A 72 -6.87 25.03 -2.06
C THR A 72 -7.39 25.57 -0.73
N ALA A 73 -8.36 26.50 -0.77
CA ALA A 73 -8.93 27.11 0.43
C ALA A 73 -10.12 26.32 1.01
N PHE A 74 -10.73 25.43 0.21
CA PHE A 74 -11.91 24.68 0.61
C PHE A 74 -11.67 23.17 0.51
N LYS A 75 -12.02 22.45 1.58
CA LYS A 75 -11.95 20.99 1.64
C LYS A 75 -13.31 20.37 1.29
N PRO A 76 -13.35 19.37 0.40
CA PRO A 76 -14.57 18.63 0.12
C PRO A 76 -15.01 17.82 1.36
N PRO A 77 -16.32 17.76 1.66
CA PRO A 77 -16.89 16.90 2.69
C PRO A 77 -16.51 15.42 2.52
N PRO A 78 -16.30 14.66 3.62
CA PRO A 78 -15.87 13.26 3.55
C PRO A 78 -16.84 12.32 2.82
N ASP A 79 -18.13 12.57 2.93
CA ASP A 79 -19.20 11.87 2.23
C ASP A 79 -19.17 12.09 0.71
N ILE A 80 -18.85 13.30 0.24
CA ILE A 80 -18.66 13.56 -1.19
C ILE A 80 -17.46 12.78 -1.72
N ILE A 81 -16.34 12.73 -0.97
CA ILE A 81 -15.19 11.90 -1.35
C ILE A 81 -15.58 10.41 -1.42
N ARG A 82 -16.40 9.91 -0.49
CA ARG A 82 -16.92 8.53 -0.55
C ARG A 82 -17.77 8.28 -1.78
N GLN A 83 -18.68 9.20 -2.10
CA GLN A 83 -19.53 9.11 -3.28
C GLN A 83 -18.70 9.12 -4.58
N LEU A 84 -17.69 9.98 -4.69
CA LEU A 84 -16.75 10.01 -5.82
C LEU A 84 -15.95 8.71 -5.93
N LEU A 85 -15.47 8.15 -4.82
CA LEU A 85 -14.77 6.88 -4.82
C LEU A 85 -15.68 5.74 -5.28
N TYR A 86 -16.94 5.72 -4.82
CA TYR A 86 -17.91 4.73 -5.25
C TYR A 86 -18.18 4.82 -6.76
N ILE A 87 -18.41 6.04 -7.28
CA ILE A 87 -18.58 6.29 -8.72
C ILE A 87 -17.33 5.85 -9.50
N ALA A 88 -16.13 6.20 -9.02
CA ALA A 88 -14.87 5.86 -9.67
C ALA A 88 -14.57 4.34 -9.67
N LEU A 89 -15.09 3.61 -8.69
CA LEU A 89 -14.99 2.15 -8.55
C LEU A 89 -16.16 1.42 -9.21
N TYR A 90 -17.13 2.11 -9.80
CA TYR A 90 -18.29 1.44 -10.38
C TYR A 90 -17.84 0.62 -11.61
N PRO A 91 -18.09 -0.71 -11.62
CA PRO A 91 -17.60 -1.58 -12.70
C PRO A 91 -18.24 -1.19 -14.04
N PRO A 92 -17.52 -1.27 -15.18
CA PRO A 92 -18.12 -1.08 -16.50
C PRO A 92 -19.13 -2.20 -16.84
N PRO A 93 -20.04 -2.00 -17.83
CA PRO A 93 -20.95 -3.05 -18.28
C PRO A 93 -20.17 -4.26 -18.81
N CYS A 94 -20.58 -5.48 -18.46
CA CYS A 94 -19.95 -6.68 -19.00
C CYS A 94 -20.34 -6.84 -20.48
N HIS A 95 -19.35 -6.85 -21.38
CA HIS A 95 -19.55 -7.08 -22.82
C HIS A 95 -19.84 -8.55 -23.19
N THR A 96 -20.30 -9.37 -22.24
CA THR A 96 -20.64 -10.77 -22.51
C THR A 96 -21.81 -10.77 -23.49
N GLY A 97 -21.55 -11.28 -24.70
CA GLY A 97 -22.28 -11.00 -25.94
C GLY A 97 -23.71 -11.53 -26.06
N ASP A 98 -24.41 -11.68 -24.94
CA ASP A 98 -25.82 -12.04 -24.86
C ASP A 98 -26.71 -10.82 -24.55
N GLU A 99 -26.18 -9.59 -24.67
CA GLU A 99 -27.01 -8.43 -24.97
C GLU A 99 -27.51 -8.53 -26.43
N GLN A 100 -28.28 -9.58 -26.68
CA GLN A 100 -29.20 -9.69 -27.78
C GLN A 100 -30.19 -8.54 -27.60
N GLU A 101 -29.81 -7.38 -28.14
CA GLU A 101 -30.67 -6.33 -28.62
C GLU A 101 -32.10 -6.44 -28.06
N GLN A 102 -32.27 -6.08 -26.78
CA GLN A 102 -33.47 -5.33 -26.40
C GLN A 102 -33.33 -3.94 -27.04
N THR A 103 -33.19 -3.93 -28.37
CA THR A 103 -33.68 -2.89 -29.24
C THR A 103 -35.06 -2.63 -28.71
N GLN A 104 -35.18 -1.53 -27.98
CA GLN A 104 -36.43 -1.00 -27.48
C GLN A 104 -37.33 -0.93 -28.70
N ARG A 105 -38.13 -1.99 -28.94
CA ARG A 105 -39.17 -1.93 -29.95
C ARG A 105 -39.96 -0.70 -29.56
N PRO A 106 -40.08 0.32 -30.43
CA PRO A 106 -40.84 1.51 -30.12
C PRO A 106 -42.24 1.03 -29.75
N LEU A 107 -42.56 1.04 -28.45
CA LEU A 107 -43.87 0.64 -27.98
C LEU A 107 -44.82 1.65 -28.60
N SER A 108 -45.59 1.18 -29.58
CA SER A 108 -46.59 1.97 -30.26
C SER A 108 -47.45 2.66 -29.19
N PRO A 109 -47.78 3.96 -29.32
CA PRO A 109 -48.49 4.70 -28.29
C PRO A 109 -49.91 4.13 -28.14
N VAL A 110 -50.06 3.15 -27.24
CA VAL A 110 -51.38 2.62 -26.86
C VAL A 110 -52.05 3.71 -26.04
N LYS A 111 -53.20 4.19 -26.53
CA LYS A 111 -54.09 5.16 -25.86
C LYS A 111 -54.64 4.54 -24.56
N GLY A 112 -53.82 4.47 -23.53
CA GLY A 112 -54.16 3.95 -22.20
C GLY A 112 -54.36 5.06 -21.20
N SER A 113 -55.37 4.90 -20.34
CA SER A 113 -55.77 5.86 -19.30
C SER A 113 -54.60 6.30 -18.39
N PRO A 114 -54.50 7.61 -18.03
CA PRO A 114 -53.36 8.18 -17.28
C PRO A 114 -53.12 7.55 -15.91
N SER A 115 -54.10 6.85 -15.33
CA SER A 115 -53.93 6.15 -14.04
C SER A 115 -53.08 4.87 -14.11
N LYS A 116 -52.83 4.29 -15.31
CA LYS A 116 -51.89 3.16 -15.50
C LYS A 116 -50.50 3.61 -15.96
N GLN A 117 -50.30 4.90 -16.25
CA GLN A 117 -49.06 5.42 -16.82
C GLN A 117 -47.94 5.59 -15.78
N LYS A 118 -48.27 5.65 -14.48
CA LYS A 118 -47.26 5.68 -13.39
C LYS A 118 -46.46 4.38 -13.26
N GLN A 119 -46.92 3.25 -13.83
CA GLN A 119 -46.17 1.98 -13.82
C GLN A 119 -45.21 1.83 -15.02
N LEU A 120 -45.29 2.72 -16.01
CA LEU A 120 -44.48 2.66 -17.24
C LEU A 120 -43.39 3.73 -17.31
N LEU A 121 -43.25 4.56 -16.27
CA LEU A 121 -42.09 5.45 -16.19
C LEU A 121 -40.84 4.57 -16.17
N PRO A 122 -39.89 4.77 -17.11
CA PRO A 122 -38.63 4.03 -17.12
C PRO A 122 -38.05 4.09 -15.73
N LYS A 123 -37.76 2.93 -15.14
CA LYS A 123 -37.07 2.85 -13.85
C LYS A 123 -35.74 3.55 -14.05
N ILE A 124 -35.64 4.82 -13.63
CA ILE A 124 -34.44 5.63 -13.75
C ILE A 124 -33.35 4.85 -13.03
N SER A 125 -32.36 4.40 -13.80
CA SER A 125 -31.24 3.67 -13.25
C SER A 125 -30.30 4.70 -12.63
N PHE A 126 -30.15 4.65 -11.31
CA PHE A 126 -29.17 5.44 -10.58
C PHE A 126 -27.75 4.84 -10.67
N ALA A 127 -27.49 3.91 -11.60
CA ALA A 127 -26.17 3.34 -11.79
C ALA A 127 -25.21 4.36 -12.43
N PRO A 128 -24.02 4.60 -11.86
CA PRO A 128 -23.01 5.43 -12.49
C PRO A 128 -22.65 4.97 -13.90
N THR A 129 -22.55 5.93 -14.82
CA THR A 129 -22.13 5.66 -16.20
C THR A 129 -20.61 5.47 -16.26
N VAL A 130 -20.11 4.93 -17.37
CA VAL A 130 -18.66 4.83 -17.63
C VAL A 130 -18.03 6.23 -17.71
N THR A 131 -18.75 7.21 -18.27
CA THR A 131 -18.32 8.61 -18.36
C THR A 131 -18.19 9.25 -16.97
N ALA A 132 -19.20 9.08 -16.11
CA ALA A 132 -19.18 9.53 -14.73
C ALA A 132 -18.02 8.90 -13.95
N SER A 133 -17.80 7.58 -14.12
CA SER A 133 -16.70 6.86 -13.48
C SER A 133 -15.34 7.45 -13.88
N GLY A 134 -15.13 7.71 -15.17
CA GLY A 134 -13.92 8.35 -15.68
C GLY A 134 -13.75 9.82 -15.23
N ALA A 135 -14.84 10.57 -15.12
CA ALA A 135 -14.82 11.94 -14.61
C ALA A 135 -14.48 11.99 -13.11
N ALA A 136 -15.07 11.09 -12.31
CA ALA A 136 -14.78 10.97 -10.88
C ALA A 136 -13.32 10.62 -10.63
N GLN A 137 -12.75 9.69 -11.40
CA GLN A 137 -11.32 9.37 -11.35
C GLN A 137 -10.47 10.62 -11.60
N LYS A 138 -10.72 11.36 -12.69
CA LYS A 138 -9.99 12.61 -13.01
C LYS A 138 -10.09 13.65 -11.89
N LEU A 139 -11.28 13.84 -11.32
CA LEU A 139 -11.51 14.77 -10.23
C LEU A 139 -10.74 14.36 -8.96
N LEU A 140 -10.72 13.08 -8.61
CA LEU A 140 -9.93 12.56 -7.48
C LEU A 140 -8.43 12.89 -7.62
N PHE A 141 -7.84 12.73 -8.80
CA PHE A 141 -6.45 13.15 -9.06
C PHE A 141 -6.28 14.68 -9.04
N SER A 142 -7.31 15.44 -9.38
CA SER A 142 -7.27 16.91 -9.33
C SER A 142 -7.31 17.41 -7.89
N PHE A 143 -8.09 16.76 -7.02
CA PHE A 143 -8.06 17.00 -5.58
C PHE A 143 -6.70 16.70 -4.94
N LEU A 144 -5.95 15.70 -5.42
CA LEU A 144 -4.57 15.46 -5.00
C LEU A 144 -3.61 16.60 -5.33
N ARG A 145 -4.02 17.61 -6.12
CA ARG A 145 -3.21 18.81 -6.40
C ARG A 145 -3.62 20.00 -5.55
N THR A 146 -4.89 20.09 -5.17
CA THR A 146 -5.41 21.25 -4.42
C THR A 146 -5.53 21.01 -2.92
N ASN A 147 -5.80 19.78 -2.49
CA ASN A 147 -6.18 19.50 -1.12
C ASN A 147 -5.14 18.66 -0.38
N SER A 148 -5.08 18.80 0.94
CA SER A 148 -4.19 18.02 1.80
C SER A 148 -4.56 16.53 1.78
N PRO A 149 -3.59 15.62 1.96
CA PRO A 149 -3.86 14.19 2.04
C PRO A 149 -4.83 13.84 3.17
N ASP A 150 -4.69 14.46 4.35
CA ASP A 150 -5.56 14.23 5.50
C ASP A 150 -7.04 14.54 5.17
N THR A 151 -7.29 15.66 4.50
CA THR A 151 -8.63 16.04 4.05
C THR A 151 -9.28 14.98 3.17
N LEU A 152 -8.57 14.50 2.16
CA LEU A 152 -9.10 13.50 1.23
C LEU A 152 -9.26 12.14 1.90
N PHE A 153 -8.37 11.82 2.84
CA PHE A 153 -8.39 10.57 3.56
C PHE A 153 -9.55 10.43 4.54
N ARG A 154 -10.19 11.53 4.95
CA ARG A 154 -11.41 11.47 5.78
C ARG A 154 -12.56 10.72 5.11
N GLY A 155 -12.57 10.65 3.77
CA GLY A 155 -13.53 9.84 3.01
C GLY A 155 -13.19 8.34 2.96
N LEU A 156 -12.07 7.89 3.52
CA LEU A 156 -11.66 6.48 3.47
C LEU A 156 -11.98 5.75 4.79
N PRO A 157 -12.18 4.43 4.75
CA PRO A 157 -12.29 3.61 5.95
C PRO A 157 -11.01 3.74 6.78
N LYS A 158 -11.14 3.86 8.10
CA LYS A 158 -10.03 3.97 9.04
C LYS A 158 -10.30 3.06 10.23
N TYR A 159 -9.26 2.39 10.73
CA TYR A 159 -9.38 1.72 12.02
C TYR A 159 -9.67 2.77 13.09
N ALA A 160 -10.77 2.59 13.83
CA ALA A 160 -11.11 3.45 14.95
C ALA A 160 -9.87 3.62 15.82
N ALA A 161 -9.41 4.86 15.99
CA ALA A 161 -8.37 5.17 16.94
C ALA A 161 -8.97 4.83 18.29
N VAL A 162 -8.52 3.72 18.87
CA VAL A 162 -9.03 3.30 20.17
C VAL A 162 -8.35 4.18 21.19
N ALA A 163 -8.85 5.41 21.31
CA ALA A 163 -8.46 6.32 22.36
C ALA A 163 -8.70 5.57 23.68
N ALA A 164 -7.64 5.37 24.44
CA ALA A 164 -7.65 4.60 25.69
C ALA A 164 -8.51 5.23 26.81
N ASN A 165 -9.22 6.33 26.50
CA ASN A 165 -10.14 7.02 27.39
C ASN A 165 -11.53 7.08 26.75
N GLU A 166 -12.26 5.96 26.80
CA GLU A 166 -13.72 5.89 26.59
C GLU A 166 -14.51 6.65 27.69
N CYS A 167 -13.89 7.62 28.38
CA CYS A 167 -14.49 8.42 29.44
C CYS A 167 -14.63 9.92 29.09
N ALA A 168 -14.18 10.35 27.90
CA ALA A 168 -14.41 11.71 27.42
C ALA A 168 -15.54 11.74 26.39
N THR A 169 -16.75 11.96 26.89
CA THR A 169 -17.83 12.70 26.22
C THR A 169 -18.09 12.37 24.75
N ARG A 170 -19.06 11.46 24.61
CA ARG A 170 -20.09 11.32 23.58
C ARG A 170 -20.76 12.68 23.21
N SER A 171 -19.97 13.64 22.75
CA SER A 171 -20.41 14.96 22.26
C SER A 171 -20.07 15.12 20.77
N GLU A 172 -20.15 14.03 20.00
CA GLU A 172 -20.77 14.13 18.68
C GLU A 172 -22.28 14.26 18.94
N ALA A 173 -22.68 15.45 19.36
CA ALA A 173 -24.07 15.82 19.42
C ALA A 173 -24.61 15.69 18.01
N VAL A 174 -25.32 14.59 17.75
CA VAL A 174 -26.51 14.50 16.91
C VAL A 174 -26.53 15.57 15.81
N ASP A 175 -25.59 15.50 14.87
CA ASP A 175 -25.75 16.23 13.63
C ASP A 175 -26.75 15.38 12.83
N LYS A 176 -28.00 15.83 12.94
CA LYS A 176 -29.22 15.16 12.51
C LYS A 176 -29.14 14.87 11.01
N ASP A 177 -29.41 13.63 10.62
CA ASP A 177 -30.29 13.24 9.50
C ASP A 177 -30.13 13.86 8.10
N TYR A 178 -29.12 14.69 7.81
CA TYR A 178 -29.13 15.49 6.59
C TYR A 178 -28.68 14.79 5.29
N ASP A 179 -28.10 13.59 5.31
CA ASP A 179 -27.24 13.17 4.18
C ASP A 179 -27.35 11.69 3.74
N GLN A 180 -28.54 11.07 3.82
CA GLN A 180 -28.75 9.72 3.27
C GLN A 180 -29.90 9.62 2.26
N ASP A 181 -30.46 10.74 1.83
CA ASP A 181 -31.58 10.72 0.87
C ASP A 181 -31.12 10.33 -0.54
N SER A 182 -29.91 10.74 -0.93
CA SER A 182 -29.35 10.37 -2.22
C SER A 182 -29.09 8.86 -2.35
N PRO A 183 -29.55 8.19 -3.43
CA PRO A 183 -29.26 6.78 -3.68
C PRO A 183 -27.77 6.46 -3.64
N ILE A 184 -26.94 7.29 -4.28
CA ILE A 184 -25.49 7.07 -4.35
C ILE A 184 -24.81 7.27 -2.99
N ALA A 185 -25.31 8.19 -2.15
CA ALA A 185 -24.79 8.40 -0.80
C ALA A 185 -24.99 7.16 0.07
N ARG A 186 -26.16 6.51 -0.04
CA ARG A 186 -26.46 5.23 0.64
C ARG A 186 -25.56 4.11 0.14
N GLU A 187 -25.37 4.01 -1.17
CA GLU A 187 -24.51 2.98 -1.75
C GLU A 187 -23.04 3.15 -1.34
N ALA A 188 -22.54 4.39 -1.34
CA ALA A 188 -21.17 4.73 -0.95
C ALA A 188 -20.87 4.49 0.54
N MET A 189 -21.88 4.20 1.38
CA MET A 189 -21.66 3.78 2.77
C MET A 189 -20.89 2.46 2.86
N CYS A 190 -20.95 1.59 1.84
CA CYS A 190 -20.17 0.35 1.81
C CYS A 190 -18.66 0.60 1.95
N ILE A 191 -18.16 1.75 1.47
CA ILE A 191 -16.75 2.18 1.62
C ILE A 191 -16.45 2.54 3.08
N LYS A 192 -17.37 3.22 3.77
CA LYS A 192 -17.22 3.56 5.19
C LYS A 192 -17.22 2.31 6.07
N ASP A 193 -18.05 1.32 5.72
CA ASP A 193 -18.20 0.08 6.48
C ASP A 193 -17.04 -0.91 6.25
N CYS A 194 -16.16 -0.62 5.29
CA CYS A 194 -14.92 -1.37 5.12
C CYS A 194 -13.97 -1.19 6.30
N LYS A 195 -13.20 -2.24 6.58
CA LYS A 195 -12.18 -2.19 7.64
C LYS A 195 -10.96 -1.36 7.26
N TYR A 196 -10.62 -1.33 5.98
CA TYR A 196 -9.41 -0.72 5.44
C TYR A 196 -9.57 -0.41 3.95
N CYS A 197 -8.80 0.54 3.44
CA CYS A 197 -8.93 1.04 2.07
C CYS A 197 -8.58 -0.03 1.01
N TRP A 198 -7.67 -0.96 1.31
CA TRP A 198 -7.35 -2.07 0.40
C TRP A 198 -8.52 -3.00 0.08
N ALA A 199 -9.60 -2.99 0.87
CA ALA A 199 -10.77 -3.80 0.59
C ALA A 199 -11.57 -3.25 -0.60
N ILE A 200 -11.55 -1.93 -0.82
CA ILE A 200 -12.41 -1.27 -1.81
C ILE A 200 -11.94 -1.52 -3.25
N VAL A 201 -10.67 -1.89 -3.44
CA VAL A 201 -10.09 -2.18 -4.76
C VAL A 201 -10.22 -3.64 -5.17
N ARG A 202 -10.72 -4.52 -4.29
CA ARG A 202 -10.85 -5.96 -4.56
C ARG A 202 -11.96 -6.24 -5.58
N GLU A 203 -11.79 -7.31 -6.35
CA GLU A 203 -12.83 -7.78 -7.24
C GLU A 203 -14.11 -8.13 -6.46
N GLY A 204 -15.26 -7.73 -7.01
CA GLY A 204 -16.56 -7.97 -6.41
C GLY A 204 -16.91 -7.05 -5.24
N PHE A 205 -16.09 -6.03 -4.93
CA PHE A 205 -16.43 -5.04 -3.90
C PHE A 205 -17.72 -4.27 -4.23
N ILE A 206 -17.81 -3.73 -5.45
CA ILE A 206 -19.06 -3.16 -6.00
C ILE A 206 -19.61 -4.12 -7.06
N GLN A 207 -20.88 -4.48 -6.95
CA GLN A 207 -21.56 -5.43 -7.86
C GLN A 207 -22.73 -4.75 -8.57
N ARG A 208 -22.80 -4.87 -9.91
CA ARG A 208 -23.94 -4.34 -10.68
C ARG A 208 -25.21 -5.10 -10.33
N GLY A 209 -26.31 -4.38 -10.09
CA GLY A 209 -27.66 -4.93 -10.12
C GLY A 209 -28.10 -5.75 -8.90
N LYS A 210 -27.22 -6.03 -7.92
CA LYS A 210 -27.62 -6.65 -6.65
C LYS A 210 -28.11 -5.60 -5.65
N PHE A 211 -29.09 -4.80 -6.07
CA PHE A 211 -29.85 -3.90 -5.19
C PHE A 211 -31.13 -4.55 -4.68
N THR A 212 -31.16 -5.87 -4.59
CA THR A 212 -32.12 -6.50 -3.68
C THR A 212 -31.59 -6.19 -2.28
N PRO A 213 -32.25 -5.34 -1.48
CA PRO A 213 -31.89 -5.22 -0.07
C PRO A 213 -31.95 -6.65 0.46
N LEU A 214 -30.80 -7.26 0.77
CA LEU A 214 -30.82 -8.46 1.56
C LEU A 214 -31.60 -8.03 2.81
N PRO A 215 -32.78 -8.61 3.09
CA PRO A 215 -33.46 -8.32 4.35
C PRO A 215 -32.40 -8.55 5.41
N GLU A 216 -32.18 -7.59 6.30
CA GLU A 216 -31.24 -7.72 7.41
C GLU A 216 -31.46 -9.08 8.06
N GLU A 217 -30.68 -10.07 7.64
CA GLU A 217 -30.70 -11.38 8.23
C GLU A 217 -30.07 -11.14 9.58
N ARG A 218 -30.93 -10.88 10.56
CA ARG A 218 -30.69 -11.00 11.99
C ARG A 218 -29.63 -12.07 12.13
N ARG A 219 -28.42 -11.66 12.52
CA ARG A 219 -27.25 -12.49 12.80
C ARG A 219 -27.66 -13.63 13.74
N LYS A 220 -28.33 -14.65 13.22
CA LYS A 220 -28.52 -15.92 13.89
C LYS A 220 -27.12 -16.48 13.93
N ARG A 221 -26.59 -16.51 15.15
CA ARG A 221 -25.35 -17.21 15.53
C ARG A 221 -25.11 -18.32 14.54
N GLN A 222 -24.02 -18.19 13.79
CA GLN A 222 -23.45 -19.23 12.96
C GLN A 222 -23.12 -20.39 13.89
N THR A 223 -24.11 -21.25 14.12
CA THR A 223 -23.96 -22.50 14.84
C THR A 223 -23.01 -23.32 13.97
N LYS A 224 -21.83 -23.61 14.52
CA LYS A 224 -20.86 -24.53 13.90
C LYS A 224 -21.62 -25.74 13.35
N PRO A 225 -21.49 -26.07 12.05
CA PRO A 225 -22.07 -27.32 11.56
C PRO A 225 -21.38 -28.45 12.29
N ALA A 226 -22.19 -29.23 13.02
CA ALA A 226 -21.74 -30.48 13.60
C ALA A 226 -21.31 -31.40 12.46
N VAL A 227 -20.16 -32.04 12.67
CA VAL A 227 -19.59 -33.06 11.79
C VAL A 227 -20.61 -34.19 11.61
N GLY A 228 -21.14 -34.31 10.39
CA GLY A 228 -21.89 -35.45 9.87
C GLY A 228 -21.95 -35.27 8.35
N SER A 229 -21.06 -35.92 7.60
CA SER A 229 -21.29 -37.22 6.97
C SER A 229 -22.53 -37.23 6.07
N ALA A 230 -22.31 -36.96 4.79
CA ALA A 230 -22.76 -37.78 3.67
C ALA A 230 -22.15 -37.21 2.37
N ASP A 231 -21.68 -38.12 1.52
CA ASP A 231 -21.08 -37.89 0.21
C ASP A 231 -22.05 -37.17 -0.73
N ASP A 232 -21.84 -35.87 -0.94
CA ASP A 232 -22.44 -35.14 -2.05
C ASP A 232 -21.30 -34.50 -2.85
N ASP A 233 -20.74 -35.30 -3.76
CA ASP A 233 -19.83 -34.92 -4.85
C ASP A 233 -20.56 -34.02 -5.87
N SER A 234 -21.20 -32.96 -5.38
CA SER A 234 -21.79 -31.94 -6.21
C SER A 234 -20.67 -31.04 -6.72
N ASP A 235 -20.48 -31.05 -8.04
CA ASP A 235 -19.62 -30.19 -8.86
C ASP A 235 -19.68 -28.72 -8.41
N ASN A 236 -18.95 -28.41 -7.33
CA ASN A 236 -18.73 -27.06 -6.86
C ASN A 236 -17.72 -26.46 -7.82
N ALA A 237 -18.21 -26.10 -9.02
CA ALA A 237 -17.49 -25.41 -10.07
C ALA A 237 -16.63 -24.34 -9.39
N CYS A 238 -15.32 -24.57 -9.42
CA CYS A 238 -14.30 -23.75 -8.79
C CYS A 238 -14.45 -22.30 -9.27
N ASN A 239 -15.33 -21.53 -8.63
CA ASN A 239 -15.39 -20.11 -8.84
C ASN A 239 -14.01 -19.59 -8.45
N PRO A 240 -13.23 -19.04 -9.41
CA PRO A 240 -11.88 -18.61 -9.13
C PRO A 240 -11.92 -17.62 -7.96
N ALA A 241 -10.96 -17.72 -7.04
CA ALA A 241 -10.87 -16.79 -5.94
C ALA A 241 -10.86 -15.35 -6.50
N PRO A 242 -11.66 -14.42 -5.94
CA PRO A 242 -11.75 -13.05 -6.45
C PRO A 242 -10.36 -12.42 -6.57
N ALA A 243 -10.10 -11.73 -7.67
CA ALA A 243 -8.84 -11.05 -7.88
C ALA A 243 -8.58 -10.02 -6.78
N VAL A 244 -7.32 -9.95 -6.35
CA VAL A 244 -6.86 -9.03 -5.30
C VAL A 244 -7.11 -7.56 -5.66
N VAL A 245 -7.06 -7.23 -6.96
CA VAL A 245 -7.40 -5.91 -7.50
C VAL A 245 -8.32 -6.11 -8.70
N ALA A 246 -9.49 -5.47 -8.69
CA ALA A 246 -10.44 -5.49 -9.80
C ALA A 246 -9.88 -4.75 -11.01
N GLU A 247 -10.22 -5.19 -12.22
CA GLU A 247 -9.67 -4.62 -13.45
C GLU A 247 -10.04 -3.14 -13.66
N HIS A 248 -11.18 -2.68 -13.14
CA HIS A 248 -11.59 -1.27 -13.18
C HIS A 248 -11.05 -0.45 -12.00
N ALA A 249 -10.47 -1.08 -10.98
CA ALA A 249 -10.03 -0.41 -9.75
C ALA A 249 -8.57 0.09 -9.79
N TRP A 250 -7.82 -0.21 -10.86
CA TRP A 250 -6.43 0.25 -11.02
C TRP A 250 -6.25 1.78 -10.89
N PRO A 251 -7.10 2.63 -11.50
CA PRO A 251 -6.97 4.09 -11.33
C PRO A 251 -7.13 4.55 -9.88
N VAL A 252 -8.03 3.90 -9.12
CA VAL A 252 -8.26 4.22 -7.71
C VAL A 252 -7.10 3.73 -6.84
N LEU A 253 -6.49 2.58 -7.16
CA LEU A 253 -5.24 2.16 -6.52
C LEU A 253 -4.12 3.17 -6.78
N ASP A 254 -3.98 3.71 -8.01
CA ASP A 254 -2.96 4.73 -8.31
C ASP A 254 -3.20 6.02 -7.52
N TRP A 255 -4.46 6.42 -7.41
CA TRP A 255 -4.88 7.55 -6.59
C TRP A 255 -4.51 7.36 -5.11
N LEU A 256 -4.82 6.19 -4.52
CA LEU A 256 -4.44 5.86 -3.14
C LEU A 256 -2.92 5.93 -2.92
N LEU A 257 -2.13 5.38 -3.85
CA LEU A 257 -0.67 5.42 -3.73
C LEU A 257 -0.13 6.85 -3.77
N ARG A 258 -0.65 7.70 -4.67
CA ARG A 258 -0.25 9.12 -4.73
C ARG A 258 -0.67 9.90 -3.49
N LEU A 259 -1.83 9.56 -2.91
CA LEU A 259 -2.29 10.13 -1.64
C LEU A 259 -1.26 9.86 -0.53
N PHE A 260 -0.83 8.60 -0.38
CA PHE A 260 0.17 8.19 0.62
C PHE A 260 1.56 8.77 0.35
N GLU A 261 2.01 8.84 -0.90
CA GLU A 261 3.29 9.47 -1.25
C GLU A 261 3.30 10.96 -0.91
N ARG A 262 2.20 11.67 -1.17
CA ARG A 262 2.09 13.09 -0.80
C ARG A 262 2.09 13.27 0.71
N ASP A 263 1.41 12.40 1.44
CA ASP A 263 1.43 12.36 2.91
C ASP A 263 2.83 12.10 3.47
N GLU A 264 3.58 11.17 2.87
CA GLU A 264 4.98 10.89 3.21
C GLU A 264 5.87 12.12 3.01
N ILE A 265 5.74 12.82 1.88
CA ILE A 265 6.52 14.03 1.59
C ILE A 265 6.22 15.14 2.62
N LEU A 266 4.95 15.32 3.00
CA LEU A 266 4.57 16.30 4.02
C LEU A 266 5.11 15.92 5.41
N THR A 267 5.05 14.63 5.75
CA THR A 267 5.57 14.12 7.03
C THR A 267 7.08 14.25 7.11
N GLU A 268 7.80 13.97 6.02
CA GLU A 268 9.26 14.15 5.91
C GLU A 268 9.64 15.61 6.15
N LYS A 269 8.91 16.55 5.54
CA LYS A 269 9.14 18.00 5.75
C LYS A 269 8.90 18.44 7.19
N ASN A 270 7.88 17.89 7.84
CA ASN A 270 7.47 18.32 9.19
C ASN A 270 8.30 17.67 10.31
N SER A 271 8.68 16.40 10.15
CA SER A 271 9.31 15.59 11.21
C SER A 271 10.75 15.16 10.91
N GLY A 272 11.21 15.30 9.66
CA GLY A 272 12.48 14.76 9.19
C GLY A 272 12.48 13.24 8.95
N VAL A 273 11.38 12.53 9.25
CA VAL A 273 11.25 11.09 9.02
C VAL A 273 10.34 10.83 7.83
N LYS A 274 10.80 9.99 6.90
CA LYS A 274 10.08 9.70 5.66
C LYS A 274 9.20 8.48 5.81
N PHE A 275 7.94 8.69 6.19
CA PHE A 275 6.88 7.66 6.17
C PHE A 275 5.50 8.32 6.06
N SER A 276 4.46 7.57 5.69
CA SER A 276 3.07 8.06 5.63
C SER A 276 2.27 7.63 6.88
N PRO A 277 1.90 8.56 7.78
CA PRO A 277 0.97 8.27 8.89
C PRO A 277 -0.39 7.77 8.42
N LEU A 278 -0.89 8.26 7.28
CA LEU A 278 -2.16 7.80 6.72
C LEU A 278 -2.09 6.34 6.31
N LEU A 279 -1.02 5.91 5.63
CA LEU A 279 -0.79 4.51 5.30
C LEU A 279 -0.66 3.65 6.56
N LEU A 280 0.08 4.09 7.58
CA LEU A 280 0.19 3.38 8.85
C LEU A 280 -1.18 3.18 9.51
N SER A 281 -2.08 4.15 9.40
CA SER A 281 -3.45 4.06 9.93
C SER A 281 -4.32 3.04 9.19
N GLN A 282 -3.89 2.54 8.03
CA GLN A 282 -4.54 1.47 7.25
C GLN A 282 -4.03 0.07 7.59
N ILE A 283 -3.08 -0.05 8.52
CA ILE A 283 -2.61 -1.32 9.06
C ILE A 283 -3.36 -1.57 10.37
N PRO A 284 -3.99 -2.73 10.62
CA PRO A 284 -4.73 -2.96 11.86
C PRO A 284 -3.89 -2.69 13.12
N PRO A 285 -4.47 -2.07 14.17
CA PRO A 285 -3.79 -1.99 15.46
C PRO A 285 -3.60 -3.39 16.05
N PRO A 286 -2.55 -3.62 16.86
CA PRO A 286 -2.32 -4.93 17.49
C PRO A 286 -3.50 -5.31 18.40
N ARG A 287 -3.80 -6.61 18.49
CA ARG A 287 -4.94 -7.15 19.27
C ARG A 287 -4.92 -6.73 20.76
N GLY A 288 -3.74 -6.46 21.31
CA GLY A 288 -3.54 -6.01 22.69
C GLY A 288 -3.51 -4.49 22.88
N ARG A 289 -3.81 -3.69 21.83
CA ARG A 289 -3.75 -2.21 21.80
C ARG A 289 -2.38 -1.57 22.13
N ARG A 290 -1.39 -2.37 22.52
CA ARG A 290 -0.01 -1.96 22.77
C ARG A 290 0.91 -2.66 21.78
N GLY A 291 1.90 -1.90 21.31
CA GLY A 291 2.94 -2.39 20.41
C GLY A 291 2.77 -1.90 18.97
N PRO A 292 3.73 -2.24 18.12
CA PRO A 292 3.75 -1.85 16.72
C PRO A 292 2.65 -2.58 15.92
N ARG A 293 2.25 -1.99 14.80
CA ARG A 293 1.33 -2.59 13.84
C ARG A 293 2.07 -3.63 12.98
N GLN A 294 1.47 -4.80 12.81
CA GLN A 294 2.15 -5.99 12.24
C GLN A 294 1.46 -6.58 11.00
N ASP A 295 0.17 -6.32 10.79
CA ASP A 295 -0.63 -7.03 9.78
C ASP A 295 -0.57 -6.31 8.42
N THR A 296 0.40 -6.73 7.61
CA THR A 296 0.66 -6.18 6.26
C THR A 296 0.17 -7.07 5.14
N ASP A 297 -0.67 -8.07 5.41
CA ASP A 297 -1.00 -9.07 4.39
C ASP A 297 -1.76 -8.46 3.20
N ALA A 298 -2.79 -7.66 3.46
CA ALA A 298 -3.56 -7.02 2.40
C ALA A 298 -2.73 -6.12 1.45
N PRO A 299 -1.90 -5.17 1.94
CA PRO A 299 -1.07 -4.37 1.05
C PRO A 299 0.05 -5.19 0.38
N LEU A 300 0.58 -6.24 1.03
CA LEU A 300 1.55 -7.13 0.39
C LEU A 300 0.93 -7.95 -0.75
N ASP A 301 -0.29 -8.46 -0.59
CA ASP A 301 -0.97 -9.22 -1.64
C ASP A 301 -1.21 -8.33 -2.88
N ILE A 302 -1.60 -7.07 -2.68
CA ILE A 302 -1.71 -6.08 -3.76
C ILE A 302 -0.35 -5.85 -4.41
N MET A 303 0.69 -5.63 -3.61
CA MET A 303 2.04 -5.39 -4.12
C MET A 303 2.55 -6.54 -4.99
N PHE A 304 2.44 -7.79 -4.53
CA PHE A 304 2.84 -8.96 -5.31
C PHE A 304 1.94 -9.19 -6.53
N ARG A 305 0.64 -8.88 -6.44
CA ARG A 305 -0.25 -8.90 -7.61
C ARG A 305 0.24 -7.90 -8.66
N CYS A 306 0.61 -6.68 -8.27
CA CYS A 306 1.14 -5.63 -9.14
C CYS A 306 2.44 -6.05 -9.84
N THR A 307 3.38 -6.66 -9.12
CA THR A 307 4.71 -7.03 -9.66
C THR A 307 4.62 -8.18 -10.67
N ASN A 308 3.60 -9.02 -10.52
CA ASN A 308 3.32 -10.15 -11.40
C ASN A 308 2.52 -9.77 -12.66
N GLN A 309 2.18 -8.49 -12.85
CA GLN A 309 1.52 -8.02 -14.07
C GLN A 309 2.54 -7.76 -15.18
N ASP A 310 2.12 -7.94 -16.43
CA ASP A 310 2.94 -7.58 -17.60
C ASP A 310 3.01 -6.06 -17.82
N CYS A 311 1.93 -5.36 -17.47
CA CYS A 311 1.83 -3.91 -17.62
C CYS A 311 2.86 -3.17 -16.74
N ASN A 312 3.74 -2.38 -17.37
CA ASN A 312 4.76 -1.57 -16.68
C ASN A 312 4.16 -0.62 -15.63
N LEU A 313 3.00 -0.02 -15.92
CA LEU A 313 2.33 0.89 -14.99
C LEU A 313 1.92 0.16 -13.71
N ARG A 314 1.28 -1.02 -13.83
CA ARG A 314 0.88 -1.84 -12.68
C ARG A 314 2.10 -2.31 -11.88
N ARG A 315 3.18 -2.70 -12.55
CA ARG A 315 4.44 -3.05 -11.89
C ARG A 315 5.01 -1.87 -11.09
N SER A 316 5.02 -0.68 -11.69
CA SER A 316 5.45 0.56 -11.01
C SER A 316 4.63 0.87 -9.76
N MET A 317 3.32 0.61 -9.79
CA MET A 317 2.45 0.74 -8.61
C MET A 317 2.86 -0.22 -7.49
N GLY A 318 3.25 -1.46 -7.83
CA GLY A 318 3.81 -2.43 -6.88
C GLY A 318 5.10 -1.92 -6.23
N THR A 319 6.04 -1.41 -7.04
CA THR A 319 7.30 -0.83 -6.55
C THR A 319 7.08 0.37 -5.63
N ARG A 320 6.12 1.24 -5.98
CA ARG A 320 5.75 2.41 -5.17
C ARG A 320 5.13 2.00 -3.84
N LEU A 321 4.18 1.05 -3.85
CA LEU A 321 3.60 0.50 -2.63
C LEU A 321 4.66 -0.16 -1.75
N PHE A 322 5.57 -0.93 -2.35
CA PHE A 322 6.65 -1.57 -1.59
C PHE A 322 7.57 -0.54 -0.95
N THR A 323 7.91 0.52 -1.67
CA THR A 323 8.71 1.64 -1.16
C THR A 323 8.04 2.30 0.04
N LEU A 324 6.74 2.60 -0.05
CA LEU A 324 5.97 3.18 1.06
C LEU A 324 5.97 2.25 2.29
N LEU A 325 5.76 0.94 2.10
CA LEU A 325 5.79 -0.04 3.20
C LEU A 325 7.17 -0.16 3.84
N ILE A 326 8.25 -0.11 3.05
CA ILE A 326 9.62 -0.08 3.58
C ILE A 326 9.83 1.21 4.40
N ASN A 327 9.36 2.35 3.92
CA ASN A 327 9.49 3.61 4.63
C ASN A 327 8.73 3.63 5.97
N LEU A 328 7.64 2.87 6.11
CA LEU A 328 7.01 2.67 7.43
C LEU A 328 7.97 2.05 8.47
N SER A 329 8.99 1.31 8.07
CA SER A 329 10.00 0.77 9.01
C SER A 329 10.84 1.84 9.70
N GLN A 330 10.73 3.10 9.27
CA GLN A 330 11.39 4.23 9.92
C GLN A 330 10.66 4.70 11.20
N THR A 331 9.40 4.30 11.42
CA THR A 331 8.67 4.57 12.67
C THR A 331 8.70 3.38 13.63
N THR A 332 8.66 3.65 14.93
CA THR A 332 8.55 2.63 15.99
C THR A 332 7.16 2.01 16.09
N ASP A 333 6.16 2.61 15.45
CA ASP A 333 4.77 2.16 15.45
C ASP A 333 4.50 1.04 14.43
N PHE A 334 5.52 0.61 13.70
CA PHE A 334 5.45 -0.41 12.67
C PHE A 334 6.49 -1.50 12.91
N ASP A 335 6.06 -2.76 12.82
CA ASP A 335 6.94 -3.90 13.13
C ASP A 335 7.72 -4.32 11.89
N ALA A 336 8.87 -3.68 11.69
CA ALA A 336 9.77 -3.98 10.58
C ALA A 336 10.16 -5.45 10.52
N ASN A 337 10.29 -6.13 11.67
CA ASN A 337 10.71 -7.53 11.71
C ASN A 337 9.62 -8.46 11.19
N MET A 338 8.38 -8.26 11.61
CA MET A 338 7.23 -9.02 11.11
C MET A 338 6.98 -8.73 9.64
N PHE A 339 7.11 -7.47 9.22
CA PHE A 339 7.03 -7.08 7.82
C PHE A 339 8.08 -7.79 6.95
N THR A 340 9.36 -7.77 7.34
CA THR A 340 10.42 -8.48 6.61
C THR A 340 10.13 -9.99 6.54
N ALA A 341 9.65 -10.61 7.62
CA ALA A 341 9.29 -12.02 7.61
C ALA A 341 8.12 -12.33 6.65
N ALA A 342 7.10 -11.46 6.61
CA ALA A 342 5.96 -11.59 5.70
C ALA A 342 6.37 -11.42 4.22
N VAL A 343 7.35 -10.55 3.95
CA VAL A 343 7.94 -10.40 2.61
C VAL A 343 8.73 -11.66 2.24
N ILE A 344 9.60 -12.17 3.12
CA ILE A 344 10.38 -13.41 2.89
C ILE A 344 9.46 -14.58 2.57
N ALA A 345 8.38 -14.75 3.35
CA ALA A 345 7.42 -15.81 3.13
C ALA A 345 6.85 -15.80 1.70
N ARG A 346 6.54 -14.62 1.15
CA ARG A 346 6.03 -14.48 -0.22
C ARG A 346 7.12 -14.63 -1.28
N LEU A 347 8.34 -14.18 -1.00
CA LEU A 347 9.49 -14.34 -1.90
C LEU A 347 9.87 -15.81 -2.10
N HIS A 348 9.75 -16.66 -1.07
CA HIS A 348 10.00 -18.10 -1.21
C HIS A 348 9.07 -18.79 -2.22
N PHE A 349 7.85 -18.27 -2.43
CA PHE A 349 6.91 -18.78 -3.42
C PHE A 349 6.92 -17.99 -4.74
N SER A 350 7.81 -16.99 -4.86
CA SER A 350 7.89 -16.15 -6.05
C SER A 350 8.92 -16.68 -7.05
N PRO A 351 8.66 -16.60 -8.36
CA PRO A 351 9.64 -16.90 -9.38
C PRO A 351 10.91 -16.02 -9.24
N PRO A 352 12.11 -16.54 -9.55
CA PRO A 352 13.37 -15.79 -9.43
C PRO A 352 13.38 -14.45 -10.19
N ASP A 353 12.74 -14.39 -11.36
CA ASP A 353 12.67 -13.16 -12.16
C ASP A 353 11.82 -12.08 -11.49
N VAL A 354 10.75 -12.47 -10.78
CA VAL A 354 9.92 -11.55 -9.98
C VAL A 354 10.73 -11.00 -8.81
N ILE A 355 11.49 -11.85 -8.11
CA ILE A 355 12.36 -11.44 -6.99
C ILE A 355 13.38 -10.40 -7.47
N LEU A 356 14.14 -10.73 -8.52
CA LEU A 356 15.17 -9.83 -9.05
C LEU A 356 14.56 -8.51 -9.50
N ARG A 357 13.45 -8.56 -10.25
CA ARG A 357 12.74 -7.38 -10.75
C ARG A 357 12.23 -6.50 -9.62
N LEU A 358 11.61 -7.08 -8.60
CA LEU A 358 11.08 -6.35 -7.45
C LEU A 358 12.21 -5.59 -6.75
N ILE A 359 13.29 -6.28 -6.40
CA ILE A 359 14.41 -5.70 -5.65
C ILE A 359 15.18 -4.67 -6.47
N THR A 360 15.42 -4.92 -7.76
CA THR A 360 16.17 -3.99 -8.62
C THR A 360 15.37 -2.73 -8.94
N SER A 361 14.04 -2.81 -8.98
CA SER A 361 13.15 -1.66 -9.22
C SER A 361 13.10 -0.65 -8.07
N LEU A 362 13.50 -1.06 -6.86
CA LEU A 362 13.44 -0.20 -5.69
C LEU A 362 14.47 0.96 -5.74
N PRO A 363 14.09 2.18 -5.31
CA PRO A 363 15.00 3.31 -5.22
C PRO A 363 16.22 3.03 -4.33
N LYS A 364 17.39 3.57 -4.69
CA LYS A 364 18.65 3.35 -3.95
C LYS A 364 18.86 4.35 -2.81
N THR A 365 17.80 4.58 -2.02
CA THR A 365 17.87 5.42 -0.82
C THR A 365 18.39 4.60 0.36
N MET A 366 19.04 5.26 1.33
CA MET A 366 19.62 4.59 2.49
C MET A 366 18.62 3.70 3.28
N PRO A 367 17.38 4.11 3.59
CA PRO A 367 16.41 3.24 4.27
C PRO A 367 16.08 1.97 3.49
N ILE A 368 15.95 2.09 2.16
CA ILE A 368 15.64 0.96 1.27
C ILE A 368 16.82 0.01 1.17
N LEU A 369 18.05 0.51 1.04
CA LEU A 369 19.25 -0.31 1.00
C LEU A 369 19.43 -1.09 2.32
N ARG A 370 19.20 -0.44 3.48
CA ARG A 370 19.22 -1.10 4.78
C ARG A 370 18.15 -2.19 4.91
N PHE A 371 16.95 -1.93 4.39
CA PHE A 371 15.90 -2.95 4.33
C PHE A 371 16.31 -4.12 3.42
N GLN A 372 16.89 -3.85 2.24
CA GLN A 372 17.38 -4.89 1.33
C GLN A 372 18.45 -5.77 1.99
N LEU A 373 19.38 -5.16 2.73
CA LEU A 373 20.36 -5.90 3.51
C LEU A 373 19.68 -6.83 4.53
N ALA A 374 18.82 -6.28 5.38
CA ALA A 374 18.11 -7.07 6.39
C ALA A 374 17.25 -8.19 5.78
N LEU A 375 16.60 -7.91 4.65
CA LEU A 375 15.81 -8.88 3.88
C LEU A 375 16.69 -10.03 3.40
N CYS A 376 17.80 -9.74 2.72
CA CYS A 376 18.72 -10.74 2.20
C CYS A 376 19.38 -11.54 3.32
N GLN A 377 19.83 -10.90 4.40
CA GLN A 377 20.42 -11.59 5.55
C GLN A 377 19.45 -12.59 6.15
N ARG A 378 18.20 -12.18 6.39
CA ARG A 378 17.18 -13.05 6.97
C ARG A 378 16.74 -14.16 6.01
N TYR A 379 16.63 -13.85 4.72
CA TYR A 379 16.33 -14.85 3.70
C TYR A 379 17.42 -15.93 3.65
N LEU A 380 18.69 -15.52 3.58
CA LEU A 380 19.85 -16.42 3.51
C LEU A 380 20.14 -17.15 4.83
N SER A 381 19.76 -16.59 5.98
CA SER A 381 19.92 -17.28 7.27
C SER A 381 18.77 -18.26 7.57
N GLY A 382 17.58 -18.01 7.02
CA GLY A 382 16.35 -18.75 7.30
C GLY A 382 16.20 -20.05 6.51
N VAL A 383 16.89 -20.18 5.37
CA VAL A 383 16.94 -21.43 4.59
C VAL A 383 17.54 -22.57 5.43
N SER A 384 18.51 -22.27 6.30
CA SER A 384 19.08 -23.25 7.25
C SER A 384 18.09 -23.84 8.27
N GLN A 385 17.07 -23.08 8.70
CA GLN A 385 16.28 -23.44 9.89
C GLN A 385 14.84 -23.90 9.58
N SER A 386 14.29 -23.58 8.42
CA SER A 386 12.84 -23.72 8.18
C SER A 386 12.35 -25.10 7.73
N CYS A 387 13.23 -26.02 7.30
CA CYS A 387 12.81 -27.38 6.93
C CYS A 387 12.74 -28.33 8.15
N GLY A 388 13.28 -27.92 9.30
CA GLY A 388 13.04 -28.60 10.57
C GLY A 388 11.67 -28.20 11.10
N LYS A 389 10.63 -29.01 10.86
CA LYS A 389 9.28 -28.92 11.43
C LYS A 389 9.28 -28.04 12.69
N VAL A 390 8.95 -26.75 12.55
CA VAL A 390 8.75 -25.87 13.69
C VAL A 390 7.60 -26.50 14.45
N ARG A 391 7.92 -27.27 15.49
CA ARG A 391 6.97 -27.83 16.43
C ARG A 391 6.35 -26.63 17.10
N ARG A 392 5.33 -26.06 16.45
CA ARG A 392 4.46 -25.04 17.01
C ARG A 392 4.08 -25.61 18.37
N ALA A 393 4.58 -24.99 19.44
CA ALA A 393 4.29 -25.45 20.78
C ALA A 393 2.77 -25.56 20.85
N LYS A 394 2.25 -26.80 20.89
CA LYS A 394 0.81 -27.02 21.02
C LYS A 394 0.43 -26.20 22.25
N PRO A 395 -0.55 -25.28 22.15
CA PRO A 395 -1.00 -24.53 23.30
C PRO A 395 -1.42 -25.54 24.36
N GLN A 396 -0.54 -25.76 25.33
CA GLN A 396 -0.77 -26.72 26.40
C GLN A 396 -1.86 -26.06 27.24
N ALA A 397 -3.08 -26.61 27.16
CA ALA A 397 -4.21 -26.13 27.92
C ALA A 397 -3.84 -26.20 29.41
N ARG A 398 -3.42 -25.07 29.98
CA ARG A 398 -3.25 -24.95 31.43
C ARG A 398 -4.63 -25.11 32.04
N ALA A 399 -4.88 -26.30 32.59
CA ALA A 399 -5.99 -26.50 33.51
C ALA A 399 -5.87 -25.43 34.61
N ARG A 400 -6.90 -24.60 34.74
CA ARG A 400 -7.00 -23.64 35.84
C ARG A 400 -7.13 -24.43 37.13
N CYS A 401 -6.02 -24.67 37.81
CA CYS A 401 -6.05 -25.15 39.18
C CYS A 401 -6.45 -23.97 40.06
N GLY A 402 -7.69 -24.00 40.57
CA GLY A 402 -8.19 -23.01 41.51
C GLY A 402 -7.44 -23.15 42.84
N SER A 403 -6.62 -22.16 43.18
CA SER A 403 -6.10 -21.98 44.52
C SER A 403 -6.75 -20.74 45.14
N PRO A 404 -7.31 -20.83 46.37
CA PRO A 404 -7.87 -19.69 47.06
C PRO A 404 -6.76 -18.74 47.53
N VAL A 405 -6.97 -17.45 47.29
CA VAL A 405 -6.01 -16.36 47.55
C VAL A 405 -6.05 -15.97 49.03
N THR A 406 -4.90 -16.11 49.70
CA THR A 406 -4.57 -15.38 50.92
C THR A 406 -4.15 -13.95 50.55
N ALA A 407 -4.78 -12.97 51.19
CA ALA A 407 -4.53 -11.55 50.98
C ALA A 407 -3.15 -11.12 51.48
N GLY A 408 -2.50 -10.22 50.73
CA GLY A 408 -1.41 -9.40 51.24
C GLY A 408 -0.15 -9.46 50.38
N SER A 409 -0.01 -8.49 49.47
CA SER A 409 1.21 -7.70 49.26
C SER A 409 1.11 -6.88 47.97
N ALA A 410 1.21 -5.57 48.11
CA ALA A 410 1.23 -4.62 46.99
C ALA A 410 2.52 -4.75 46.17
N PRO A 411 2.45 -4.84 44.83
CA PRO A 411 3.65 -4.82 44.01
C PRO A 411 4.00 -3.38 43.62
N SER A 412 5.21 -2.97 44.00
CA SER A 412 5.90 -1.78 43.55
C SER A 412 5.99 -1.74 42.02
N ALA A 413 5.43 -0.69 41.43
CA ALA A 413 5.53 -0.41 40.00
C ALA A 413 6.99 -0.15 39.60
N LYS A 414 7.63 -1.12 38.96
CA LYS A 414 8.85 -0.89 38.16
C LYS A 414 8.42 -0.75 36.70
N GLU A 415 8.12 0.49 36.33
CA GLU A 415 8.06 0.91 34.92
C GLU A 415 9.48 0.86 34.35
N GLY A 416 9.73 -0.14 33.52
CA GLY A 416 11.03 -0.36 32.87
C GLY A 416 10.90 -1.36 31.73
N GLY A 417 9.80 -1.27 30.98
CA GLY A 417 9.66 -1.99 29.72
C GLY A 417 10.55 -1.34 28.67
N ALA A 418 11.81 -1.77 28.60
CA ALA A 418 12.70 -1.41 27.51
C ALA A 418 12.02 -1.80 26.20
N SER A 419 11.45 -0.81 25.51
CA SER A 419 10.85 -0.99 24.21
C SER A 419 11.99 -1.34 23.26
N THR A 420 12.17 -2.63 23.02
CA THR A 420 13.10 -3.18 22.02
C THR A 420 12.57 -2.84 20.64
N SER A 421 12.61 -1.55 20.28
CA SER A 421 12.59 -1.12 18.89
C SER A 421 13.91 -1.59 18.31
N THR A 422 13.94 -2.84 17.85
CA THR A 422 15.08 -3.48 17.22
C THR A 422 15.38 -2.73 15.93
N ARG A 423 16.14 -1.63 16.04
CA ARG A 423 16.80 -1.04 14.88
C ARG A 423 17.58 -2.18 14.23
N LEU A 424 17.34 -2.40 12.94
CA LEU A 424 18.04 -3.43 12.17
C LEU A 424 19.54 -3.23 12.40
N ALA A 425 20.16 -4.17 13.13
CA ALA A 425 21.58 -4.10 13.44
C ALA A 425 22.35 -4.01 12.12
N GLY A 426 23.30 -3.07 12.04
CA GLY A 426 24.15 -2.95 10.86
C GLY A 426 24.87 -4.27 10.63
N ALA A 427 24.77 -4.80 9.40
CA ALA A 427 25.53 -5.97 8.98
C ALA A 427 27.03 -5.67 9.07
N SER A 428 27.83 -6.53 9.69
CA SER A 428 29.28 -6.42 9.61
C SER A 428 29.80 -7.06 8.32
N CYS A 429 30.95 -6.61 7.84
CA CYS A 429 31.62 -7.18 6.67
C CYS A 429 31.83 -8.70 6.79
N ASN A 430 32.12 -9.20 7.99
CA ASN A 430 32.29 -10.63 8.24
C ASN A 430 30.98 -11.40 8.12
N ASP A 431 29.85 -10.82 8.55
CA ASP A 431 28.53 -11.43 8.39
C ASP A 431 28.17 -11.54 6.91
N ILE A 432 28.47 -10.50 6.12
CA ILE A 432 28.24 -10.50 4.68
C ILE A 432 29.07 -11.59 3.98
N LEU A 433 30.36 -11.73 4.33
CA LEU A 433 31.20 -12.81 3.81
C LEU A 433 30.66 -14.19 4.18
N ALA A 434 30.31 -14.41 5.44
CA ALA A 434 29.78 -15.68 5.91
C ALA A 434 28.49 -16.08 5.17
N LEU A 435 27.61 -15.11 4.91
CA LEU A 435 26.37 -15.33 4.14
C LEU A 435 26.63 -15.55 2.64
N LEU A 436 27.64 -14.92 2.05
CA LEU A 436 28.03 -15.17 0.66
C LEU A 436 28.62 -16.57 0.50
N GLU A 437 29.50 -16.98 1.42
CA GLU A 437 30.19 -18.27 1.39
C GLU A 437 29.34 -19.44 1.90
N SER A 438 28.14 -19.19 2.41
CA SER A 438 27.24 -20.24 2.88
C SER A 438 26.96 -21.24 1.74
N ARG A 439 27.14 -22.53 2.02
CA ARG A 439 26.97 -23.61 1.03
C ARG A 439 25.50 -24.00 0.80
N GLU A 440 24.57 -23.16 1.25
CA GLU A 440 23.15 -23.41 1.07
C GLU A 440 22.77 -23.39 -0.42
N SER A 441 21.70 -24.12 -0.75
CA SER A 441 21.16 -24.46 -2.08
C SER A 441 21.69 -23.64 -3.28
N VAL A 442 22.05 -24.33 -4.36
CA VAL A 442 22.40 -23.74 -5.68
C VAL A 442 21.16 -23.19 -6.41
N GLU A 443 20.09 -22.87 -5.69
CA GLU A 443 18.87 -22.30 -6.27
C GLU A 443 19.12 -20.86 -6.76
N LEU A 444 18.59 -20.53 -7.94
CA LEU A 444 18.73 -19.21 -8.54
C LEU A 444 18.26 -18.09 -7.59
N SER A 445 17.16 -18.30 -6.85
CA SER A 445 16.66 -17.34 -5.86
C SER A 445 17.69 -17.02 -4.77
N THR A 446 18.42 -18.02 -4.29
CA THR A 446 19.49 -17.86 -3.31
C THR A 446 20.67 -17.09 -3.89
N MET A 447 21.05 -17.35 -5.15
CA MET A 447 22.07 -16.56 -5.85
C MET A 447 21.65 -15.11 -6.04
N ILE A 448 20.40 -14.85 -6.43
CA ILE A 448 19.85 -13.49 -6.55
C ILE A 448 19.94 -12.76 -5.20
N MET A 449 19.59 -13.42 -4.09
CA MET A 449 19.67 -12.80 -2.76
C MET A 449 21.11 -12.51 -2.34
N LYS A 450 22.07 -13.39 -2.65
CA LYS A 450 23.51 -13.13 -2.45
C LYS A 450 24.00 -11.95 -3.27
N TYR A 451 23.59 -11.87 -4.55
CA TYR A 451 23.93 -10.77 -5.44
C TYR A 451 23.39 -9.45 -4.90
N VAL A 452 22.11 -9.41 -4.53
CA VAL A 452 21.46 -8.24 -3.96
C VAL A 452 22.11 -7.83 -2.64
N LEU A 453 22.41 -8.78 -1.75
CA LEU A 453 23.08 -8.52 -0.48
C LEU A 453 24.37 -7.73 -0.70
N LEU A 454 25.23 -8.20 -1.58
CA LEU A 454 26.52 -7.59 -1.84
C LEU A 454 26.40 -6.22 -2.50
N VAL A 455 25.53 -6.07 -3.51
CA VAL A 455 25.28 -4.79 -4.18
C VAL A 455 24.70 -3.77 -3.20
N ALA A 456 23.72 -4.16 -2.39
CA ALA A 456 23.13 -3.28 -1.39
C ALA A 456 24.17 -2.88 -0.32
N TYR A 457 25.03 -3.82 0.11
CA TYR A 457 26.08 -3.54 1.08
C TYR A 457 27.08 -2.52 0.56
N ALA A 458 27.60 -2.74 -0.64
CA ALA A 458 28.53 -1.80 -1.27
C ALA A 458 27.93 -0.40 -1.45
N LEU A 459 26.64 -0.30 -1.81
CA LEU A 459 25.93 0.98 -1.91
C LEU A 459 25.71 1.65 -0.55
N VAL A 460 25.45 0.89 0.51
CA VAL A 460 25.39 1.45 1.87
C VAL A 460 26.75 2.01 2.27
N GLN A 461 27.84 1.28 2.00
CA GLN A 461 29.20 1.73 2.30
C GLN A 461 29.59 2.98 1.51
N SER A 462 29.19 3.10 0.24
CA SER A 462 29.50 4.28 -0.59
C SER A 462 28.69 5.52 -0.22
N GLN A 463 27.51 5.36 0.38
CA GLN A 463 26.66 6.46 0.86
C GLN A 463 26.89 6.80 2.35
N ALA A 464 27.66 5.98 3.08
CA ALA A 464 27.93 6.20 4.50
C ALA A 464 28.91 7.35 4.72
N THR A 465 28.73 8.08 5.82
CA THR A 465 29.75 9.05 6.28
C THR A 465 31.04 8.32 6.66
N PRO A 466 32.23 8.96 6.61
CA PRO A 466 33.51 8.29 6.92
C PRO A 466 33.52 7.52 8.25
N ASP A 467 32.81 8.01 9.26
CA ASP A 467 32.72 7.37 10.58
C ASP A 467 31.78 6.15 10.64
N GLN A 468 30.90 6.01 9.64
CA GLN A 468 29.93 4.91 9.51
C GLN A 468 30.40 3.83 8.54
N ILE A 469 31.46 4.08 7.77
CA ILE A 469 32.04 3.09 6.86
C ILE A 469 32.64 1.96 7.71
N ASP A 470 32.27 0.73 7.37
CA ASP A 470 32.87 -0.45 7.99
C ASP A 470 34.34 -0.53 7.56
N ARG A 471 35.26 -0.45 8.53
CA ARG A 471 36.70 -0.54 8.26
C ARG A 471 37.06 -1.86 7.58
N GLY A 472 36.38 -2.95 7.96
CA GLY A 472 36.60 -4.27 7.37
C GLY A 472 36.21 -4.35 5.89
N TRP A 473 35.35 -3.46 5.39
CA TRP A 473 34.97 -3.43 3.97
C TRP A 473 36.16 -3.09 3.07
N LYS A 474 36.98 -2.09 3.45
CA LYS A 474 38.17 -1.70 2.67
C LYS A 474 39.21 -2.80 2.66
N ASP A 475 39.49 -3.38 3.82
CA ASP A 475 40.44 -4.49 3.96
C ASP A 475 39.98 -5.71 3.13
N MET A 476 38.68 -6.01 3.14
CA MET A 476 38.13 -7.11 2.37
C MET A 476 38.27 -6.92 0.85
N LEU A 477 38.15 -5.68 0.36
CA LEU A 477 38.36 -5.33 -1.05
C LEU A 477 39.84 -5.46 -1.45
N SER A 478 40.76 -4.98 -0.61
CA SER A 478 42.20 -5.01 -0.90
C SER A 478 42.80 -6.42 -0.83
N ASP A 479 42.35 -7.25 0.11
CA ASP A 479 42.97 -8.56 0.36
C ASP A 479 42.50 -9.66 -0.61
N GLY A 480 41.61 -9.32 -1.57
CA GLY A 480 41.02 -10.27 -2.52
C GLY A 480 40.05 -11.28 -1.88
N ARG A 481 39.72 -11.14 -0.60
CA ARG A 481 38.74 -11.99 0.10
C ARG A 481 37.37 -11.91 -0.56
N LEU A 482 36.94 -10.70 -0.96
CA LEU A 482 35.68 -10.54 -1.67
C LEU A 482 35.67 -11.28 -3.03
N LYS A 483 36.74 -11.14 -3.82
CA LYS A 483 36.85 -11.84 -5.11
C LYS A 483 36.77 -13.36 -4.95
N ARG A 484 37.40 -13.91 -3.90
CA ARG A 484 37.31 -15.33 -3.56
C ARG A 484 35.89 -15.74 -3.16
N ALA A 485 35.23 -14.96 -2.30
CA ALA A 485 33.84 -15.22 -1.91
C ALA A 485 32.88 -15.19 -3.11
N ILE A 486 33.06 -14.25 -4.05
CA ILE A 486 32.30 -14.19 -5.31
C ILE A 486 32.52 -15.44 -6.16
N ASN A 487 33.78 -15.88 -6.34
CA ASN A 487 34.09 -17.11 -7.08
C ASN A 487 33.47 -18.36 -6.44
N ASN A 488 33.39 -18.40 -5.11
CA ASN A 488 32.81 -19.52 -4.36
C ASN A 488 31.28 -19.50 -4.40
N ALA A 489 30.66 -18.32 -4.39
CA ALA A 489 29.22 -18.16 -4.31
C ALA A 489 28.50 -18.31 -5.65
N PHE A 490 29.18 -17.99 -6.77
CA PHE A 490 28.57 -17.96 -8.09
C PHE A 490 29.36 -18.82 -9.10
N PRO A 491 28.66 -19.63 -9.94
CA PRO A 491 29.33 -20.51 -10.88
C PRO A 491 30.03 -19.73 -12.00
N GLU A 492 31.06 -20.34 -12.61
CA GLU A 492 31.77 -19.75 -13.75
C GLU A 492 30.95 -19.81 -15.04
N LYS A 493 30.15 -20.86 -15.19
CA LYS A 493 29.35 -21.15 -16.37
C LYS A 493 27.95 -21.61 -15.94
N GLY A 494 26.95 -21.33 -16.76
CA GLY A 494 25.56 -21.69 -16.50
C GLY A 494 24.79 -20.59 -15.78
N GLU A 495 23.68 -20.98 -15.16
CA GLU A 495 22.75 -20.08 -14.48
C GLU A 495 23.43 -19.36 -13.31
N GLY A 496 23.38 -18.02 -13.30
CA GLY A 496 23.98 -17.18 -12.27
C GLY A 496 25.41 -16.71 -12.55
N SER A 497 26.05 -17.17 -13.64
CA SER A 497 27.36 -16.68 -14.09
C SER A 497 27.34 -15.20 -14.50
N GLU A 498 26.18 -14.69 -14.91
CA GLU A 498 25.94 -13.27 -15.20
C GLU A 498 26.06 -12.38 -13.97
N TYR A 499 25.63 -12.86 -12.79
CA TYR A 499 25.80 -12.14 -11.53
C TYR A 499 27.27 -12.06 -11.13
N ARG A 500 28.02 -13.17 -11.29
CA ARG A 500 29.47 -13.20 -11.07
C ARG A 500 30.20 -12.16 -11.91
N SER A 501 29.92 -12.15 -13.21
CA SER A 501 30.54 -11.23 -14.16
C SER A 501 30.23 -9.77 -13.82
N THR A 502 28.98 -9.49 -13.45
CA THR A 502 28.54 -8.15 -13.04
C THR A 502 29.23 -7.70 -11.74
N LEU A 503 29.32 -8.58 -10.74
CA LEU A 503 29.98 -8.29 -9.47
C LEU A 503 31.48 -8.02 -9.63
N PHE A 504 32.17 -8.69 -10.55
CA PHE A 504 33.57 -8.36 -10.84
C PHE A 504 33.72 -7.00 -11.51
N ALA A 505 32.85 -6.67 -12.47
CA ALA A 505 32.86 -5.34 -13.07
C ALA A 505 32.58 -4.23 -12.05
N MET A 506 31.72 -4.50 -11.06
CA MET A 506 31.43 -3.57 -9.97
C MET A 506 32.53 -3.51 -8.91
N HIS A 507 33.20 -4.62 -8.62
CA HIS A 507 34.31 -4.67 -7.66
C HIS A 507 35.39 -3.65 -8.01
N ASP A 508 35.71 -3.48 -9.28
CA ASP A 508 36.75 -2.53 -9.72
C ASP A 508 36.28 -1.06 -9.63
N LEU A 509 34.99 -0.82 -9.35
CA LEU A 509 34.40 0.51 -9.15
C LEU A 509 34.16 0.85 -7.66
N TRP A 510 34.20 -0.15 -6.78
CA TRP A 510 34.08 0.00 -5.32
C TRP A 510 35.44 0.31 -4.70
#